data_AF-A0A4R7FMU9-F1
#
_entry.id   AF-A0A4R7FMU9-F1
#
_cell.length_a   1.000
_cell.length_b   1.000
_cell.length_c   1.000
_cell.angle_alpha   90.00
_cell.angle_beta   90.00
_cell.angle_gamma   90.00
#
_symmetry.space_group_name_H-M   'P 1'
#
loop_
_entity.id
_entity.type
_entity.pdbx_description
1 polymer ?
#
loop_
_entity_poly.entity_id
_entity_poly.type
_entity_poly.pdbx_seq_one_letter_code
_entity_poly.pdbx_strand_id
1 'polypeptide(L)'
;MPGSSYSFKSTALAVLALTASAWAQAACYTVYDGKNEVIYRSAEPPVDMSKPLHQTAGELPNGSRVVFTPDSAVCVTEVYALPGAKKLASSSANMVTDQLKMRSMISAQ
;
A
#
# COMPACT_ATOMS: atom_id res chain seq x y z
N MET A 1 -37.82 -50.80 26.25
CA MET A 1 -38.48 -49.55 25.77
C MET A 1 -37.45 -48.44 25.82
N PRO A 2 -37.50 -47.42 24.95
CA PRO A 2 -37.01 -47.41 23.56
C PRO A 2 -35.83 -46.44 23.36
N GLY A 3 -35.07 -46.65 22.28
CA GLY A 3 -34.09 -45.70 21.78
C GLY A 3 -34.75 -44.42 21.25
N SER A 4 -34.17 -43.26 21.60
CA SER A 4 -34.56 -41.97 21.05
C SER A 4 -33.80 -41.68 19.77
N SER A 5 -34.54 -41.71 18.66
CA SER A 5 -34.12 -41.20 17.36
C SER A 5 -34.03 -39.67 17.40
N TYR A 6 -32.83 -39.11 17.29
CA TYR A 6 -32.65 -37.69 17.01
C TYR A 6 -32.49 -37.49 15.50
N SER A 7 -33.55 -36.97 14.89
CA SER A 7 -33.57 -36.55 13.48
C SER A 7 -32.70 -35.29 13.32
N PHE A 8 -31.55 -35.43 12.67
CA PHE A 8 -30.66 -34.32 12.36
C PHE A 8 -31.25 -33.46 11.23
N LYS A 9 -32.16 -32.57 11.59
CA LYS A 9 -32.46 -31.36 10.82
C LYS A 9 -31.71 -30.19 11.45
N SER A 10 -30.39 -30.17 11.32
CA SER A 10 -29.55 -29.06 11.75
C SER A 10 -28.99 -28.38 10.52
N THR A 11 -29.57 -27.22 10.21
CA THR A 11 -29.12 -26.26 9.21
C THR A 11 -27.64 -25.96 9.46
N ALA A 12 -26.77 -26.50 8.61
CA ALA A 12 -25.33 -26.27 8.68
C ALA A 12 -25.06 -24.80 8.33
N LEU A 13 -24.99 -23.94 9.35
CA LEU A 13 -24.40 -22.62 9.21
C LEU A 13 -22.90 -22.79 8.96
N ALA A 14 -22.52 -22.79 7.69
CA ALA A 14 -21.13 -22.70 7.26
C ALA A 14 -20.57 -21.33 7.68
N VAL A 15 -19.88 -21.29 8.82
CA VAL A 15 -19.13 -20.12 9.26
C VAL A 15 -17.91 -20.00 8.34
N LEU A 16 -18.04 -19.20 7.29
CA LEU A 16 -16.92 -18.72 6.48
C LEU A 16 -16.05 -17.82 7.36
N ALA A 17 -14.93 -18.37 7.85
CA ALA A 17 -13.89 -17.59 8.50
C ALA A 17 -13.24 -16.66 7.45
N LEU A 18 -13.68 -15.41 7.38
CA LEU A 18 -12.96 -14.37 6.66
C LEU A 18 -11.65 -14.12 7.42
N THR A 19 -10.56 -14.76 6.99
CA THR A 19 -9.21 -14.34 7.37
C THR A 19 -8.93 -13.03 6.66
N ALA A 20 -9.36 -11.93 7.25
CA ALA A 20 -8.90 -10.60 6.86
C ALA A 20 -7.41 -10.53 7.17
N SER A 21 -6.58 -10.80 6.17
CA SER A 21 -5.15 -10.51 6.24
C SER A 21 -5.01 -9.03 6.57
N ALA A 22 -4.50 -8.70 7.76
CA ALA A 22 -4.26 -7.31 8.14
C ALA A 22 -3.17 -6.76 7.20
N TRP A 23 -3.57 -6.00 6.19
CA TRP A 23 -2.63 -5.32 5.30
C TRP A 23 -2.11 -4.11 6.07
N ALA A 24 -0.80 -4.04 6.28
CA ALA A 24 -0.17 -2.86 6.88
C ALA A 24 -0.31 -1.70 5.89
N GLN A 25 -1.34 -0.88 6.07
CA GLN A 25 -1.54 0.31 5.26
C GLN A 25 -0.73 1.45 5.85
N ALA A 26 0.48 1.65 5.34
CA ALA A 26 1.21 2.89 5.55
C ALA A 26 0.72 3.93 4.54
N ALA A 27 0.55 5.18 4.97
CA ALA A 27 0.28 6.28 4.07
C ALA A 27 1.56 6.78 3.37
N CYS A 28 2.73 6.51 3.97
CA CYS A 28 4.03 6.95 3.47
C CYS A 28 5.16 5.95 3.77
N TYR A 29 6.00 5.73 2.77
CA TYR A 29 7.19 4.89 2.82
C TYR A 29 8.46 5.76 2.74
N THR A 30 9.18 5.77 3.86
CA THR A 30 10.50 6.31 4.18
C THR A 30 11.74 5.45 3.86
N VAL A 31 12.53 5.61 2.77
CA VAL A 31 13.80 4.85 2.68
C VAL A 31 14.99 5.77 2.92
N TYR A 32 15.79 5.40 3.91
CA TYR A 32 17.07 6.03 4.24
C TYR A 32 18.22 5.15 3.76
N ASP A 33 19.29 5.74 3.26
CA ASP A 33 20.54 5.04 2.96
C ASP A 33 21.38 4.78 4.23
N GLY A 34 22.55 4.16 4.05
CA GLY A 34 23.49 3.91 5.15
C GLY A 34 24.09 5.17 5.78
N LYS A 35 23.92 6.35 5.16
CA LYS A 35 24.33 7.67 5.68
C LYS A 35 23.17 8.41 6.36
N ASN A 36 21.98 7.82 6.42
CA ASN A 36 20.73 8.43 6.89
C ASN A 36 20.18 9.54 5.98
N GLU A 37 20.50 9.52 4.69
CA GLU A 37 19.89 10.40 3.70
C GLU A 37 18.62 9.76 3.12
N VAL A 38 17.58 10.56 2.88
CA VAL A 38 16.34 10.09 2.27
C VAL A 38 16.57 9.82 0.78
N ILE A 39 16.49 8.56 0.39
CA ILE A 39 16.64 8.11 -1.00
C ILE A 39 15.31 7.71 -1.64
N TYR A 40 14.26 7.52 -0.85
CA TYR A 40 12.92 7.28 -1.35
C TYR A 40 11.86 7.82 -0.40
N ARG A 41 10.84 8.49 -0.93
CA ARG A 41 9.66 8.92 -0.19
C ARG A 41 8.45 8.92 -1.10
N SER A 42 7.46 8.05 -0.84
CA SER A 42 6.21 7.98 -1.60
C SER A 42 5.11 7.30 -0.78
N ALA A 43 3.85 7.47 -1.20
CA ALA A 43 2.73 6.66 -0.73
C ALA A 43 2.71 5.26 -1.36
N GLU A 44 3.45 5.05 -2.44
CA GLU A 44 3.64 3.73 -3.06
C GLU A 44 4.76 2.97 -2.35
N PRO A 45 4.61 1.66 -2.07
CA PRO A 45 5.68 0.87 -1.51
C PRO A 45 6.84 0.69 -2.51
N PRO A 46 8.11 0.80 -2.07
CA PRO A 46 9.27 0.62 -2.93
C PRO A 46 9.57 -0.85 -3.29
N VAL A 47 8.93 -1.79 -2.59
CA VAL A 47 9.11 -3.25 -2.76
C VAL A 47 7.75 -3.94 -2.87
N ASP A 48 7.72 -5.17 -3.39
CA ASP A 48 6.49 -5.94 -3.52
C ASP A 48 5.90 -6.32 -2.15
N MET A 49 4.76 -5.71 -1.79
CA MET A 49 4.04 -5.98 -0.53
C MET A 49 3.09 -7.18 -0.61
N SER A 50 3.00 -7.84 -1.77
CA SER A 50 2.29 -9.12 -1.89
C SER A 50 3.04 -10.25 -1.18
N LYS A 51 4.31 -10.02 -0.84
CA LYS A 51 5.20 -10.96 -0.16
C LYS A 51 5.56 -10.44 1.23
N PRO A 52 5.93 -11.33 2.16
CA PRO A 52 6.48 -10.91 3.45
C PRO A 52 7.71 -10.02 3.29
N LEU A 53 7.78 -8.93 4.05
CA LEU A 53 8.83 -7.90 3.90
C LEU A 53 10.25 -8.46 4.03
N HIS A 54 10.49 -9.47 4.86
CA HIS A 54 11.81 -10.11 5.00
C HIS A 54 12.30 -10.80 3.71
N GLN A 55 11.40 -11.09 2.76
CA GLN A 55 11.73 -11.68 1.47
C GLN A 55 12.05 -10.63 0.40
N THR A 56 11.46 -9.44 0.50
CA THR A 56 11.59 -8.35 -0.48
C THR A 56 12.50 -7.22 -0.02
N ALA A 57 12.84 -7.15 1.26
CA ALA A 57 13.76 -6.16 1.81
C ALA A 57 15.17 -6.21 1.17
N GLY A 58 15.58 -7.34 0.63
CA GLY A 58 16.85 -7.48 -0.10
C GLY A 58 16.90 -6.75 -1.45
N GLU A 59 15.75 -6.30 -1.97
CA GLU A 59 15.67 -5.47 -3.18
C GLU A 59 16.08 -4.01 -2.91
N LEU A 60 16.10 -3.60 -1.63
CA LEU A 60 16.54 -2.28 -1.23
C LEU A 60 18.08 -2.22 -1.15
N PRO A 61 18.67 -1.02 -1.26
CA PRO A 61 20.10 -0.85 -1.09
C PRO A 61 20.62 -1.41 0.24
N ASN A 62 21.82 -2.00 0.23
CA ASN A 62 22.43 -2.56 1.44
C ASN A 62 22.57 -1.50 2.54
N GLY A 63 22.21 -1.89 3.77
CA GLY A 63 22.28 -1.00 4.94
C GLY A 63 21.19 0.08 4.98
N SER A 64 20.22 0.04 4.04
CA SER A 64 19.08 0.95 4.06
C SER A 64 18.11 0.64 5.20
N ARG A 65 17.31 1.65 5.56
CA ARG A 65 16.28 1.55 6.60
C ARG A 65 14.96 2.04 6.03
N VAL A 66 13.91 1.26 6.21
CA VAL A 66 12.55 1.62 5.79
C VAL A 66 11.72 2.05 6.98
N VAL A 67 11.02 3.17 6.86
CA VAL A 67 10.08 3.70 7.85
C VAL A 67 8.69 3.73 7.22
N PHE A 68 7.72 3.15 7.92
CA PHE A 68 6.32 3.12 7.54
C PHE A 68 5.58 4.15 8.39
N THR A 69 4.93 5.11 7.75
CA THR A 69 4.22 6.18 8.46
C THR A 69 2.76 6.22 8.02
N PRO A 70 1.79 6.23 8.95
CA PRO A 70 0.37 6.34 8.62
C PRO A 70 -0.07 7.77 8.29
N ASP A 71 0.79 8.76 8.56
CA ASP A 71 0.55 10.17 8.23
C ASP A 71 0.97 10.48 6.78
N SER A 72 0.03 11.03 5.99
CA SER A 72 0.24 11.38 4.59
C SER A 72 0.92 12.74 4.39
N ALA A 73 1.00 13.60 5.41
CA ALA A 73 1.72 14.87 5.31
C ALA A 73 3.24 14.66 5.16
N VAL A 74 3.73 13.50 5.60
CA VAL A 74 5.10 13.05 5.30
C VAL A 74 5.31 12.78 3.81
N CYS A 75 4.32 12.64 2.93
CA CYS A 75 4.53 12.34 1.50
C CYS A 75 4.54 13.55 0.57
N VAL A 76 4.42 14.78 1.09
CA VAL A 76 4.22 15.99 0.26
C VAL A 76 5.41 16.30 -0.68
N THR A 77 6.61 15.80 -0.36
CA THR A 77 7.81 15.88 -1.19
C THR A 77 8.23 14.47 -1.58
N GLU A 78 7.89 14.04 -2.79
CA GLU A 78 8.26 12.71 -3.25
C GLU A 78 9.75 12.66 -3.64
N VAL A 79 10.44 11.58 -3.25
CA VAL A 79 11.85 11.34 -3.58
C VAL A 79 11.96 9.95 -4.20
N TYR A 80 12.63 9.83 -5.35
CA TYR A 80 12.75 8.57 -6.10
C TYR A 80 14.20 8.32 -6.55
N ALA A 81 15.13 8.24 -5.61
CA ALA A 81 16.55 8.01 -5.87
C ALA A 81 16.98 6.54 -5.66
N LEU A 82 16.05 5.59 -5.83
CA LEU A 82 16.37 4.16 -5.76
C LEU A 82 16.89 3.62 -7.10
N PRO A 83 18.05 2.94 -7.13
CA PRO A 83 18.51 2.26 -8.33
C PRO A 83 17.57 1.09 -8.65
N GLY A 84 16.91 1.12 -9.81
CA GLY A 84 16.06 0.02 -10.29
C GLY A 84 14.62 0.01 -9.80
N ALA A 85 14.17 1.01 -9.03
CA ALA A 85 12.74 1.18 -8.76
C ALA A 85 12.02 1.37 -10.10
N LYS A 86 11.19 0.39 -10.48
CA LYS A 86 10.28 0.56 -11.60
C LYS A 86 9.43 1.76 -11.23
N LYS A 87 9.57 2.85 -11.99
CA LYS A 87 8.73 4.04 -11.89
C LYS A 87 7.32 3.60 -12.28
N LEU A 88 6.61 2.93 -11.37
CA LEU A 88 5.18 2.74 -11.44
C LEU A 88 4.64 4.15 -11.36
N ALA A 89 4.35 4.70 -12.54
CA ALA A 89 3.89 6.05 -12.68
C ALA A 89 2.69 6.22 -11.76
N SER A 90 2.91 7.00 -10.70
CA SER A 90 1.87 7.53 -9.83
C SER A 90 0.70 7.91 -10.72
N SER A 91 -0.39 7.15 -10.58
CA SER A 91 -1.69 7.38 -11.22
C SER A 91 -2.37 8.61 -10.60
N SER A 92 -1.59 9.67 -10.45
CA SER A 92 -1.93 10.95 -9.81
C SER A 92 -1.49 12.12 -10.70
N ALA A 93 -0.52 11.91 -11.59
CA ALA A 93 -0.08 12.94 -12.55
C ALA A 93 -1.14 13.27 -13.61
N ASN A 94 -2.16 12.43 -13.80
CA ASN A 94 -3.25 12.67 -14.75
C ASN A 94 -4.48 13.36 -14.12
N MET A 95 -4.59 13.49 -12.79
CA MET A 95 -5.76 14.13 -12.18
C MET A 95 -5.61 15.66 -12.04
N VAL A 96 -4.38 16.18 -12.00
CA VAL A 96 -4.10 17.64 -11.89
C VAL A 96 -4.25 18.37 -13.23
N THR A 97 -3.92 17.73 -14.35
CA THR A 97 -4.01 18.35 -15.69
C THR A 97 -5.46 18.58 -16.13
N ASP A 98 -6.39 17.73 -15.69
CA ASP A 98 -7.81 17.86 -16.01
C ASP A 98 -8.45 19.10 -15.32
N GLN A 99 -8.06 19.35 -14.06
CA GLN A 99 -8.54 20.51 -13.29
C GLN A 99 -8.05 21.85 -13.86
N LEU A 100 -6.82 21.92 -14.39
CA LEU A 100 -6.33 23.16 -15.02
C LEU A 100 -7.06 23.43 -16.35
N LYS A 101 -7.38 22.37 -17.11
CA LYS A 101 -8.10 22.50 -18.38
C LYS A 101 -9.57 22.89 -18.17
N MET A 102 -10.22 22.38 -17.13
CA MET A 102 -11.59 22.75 -16.78
C MET A 102 -11.69 24.21 -16.31
N ARG A 103 -10.71 24.70 -15.53
CA ARG A 103 -10.63 26.11 -15.12
C ARG A 103 -10.43 27.09 -16.28
N SER A 104 -9.70 26.68 -17.32
CA SER A 104 -9.47 27.53 -18.49
C SER A 104 -10.73 27.77 -19.33
N MET A 105 -11.77 26.92 -19.22
CA MET A 105 -13.03 27.11 -19.96
C MET A 105 -14.03 28.00 -19.22
N ILE A 106 -13.86 28.22 -17.91
CA ILE A 106 -14.79 29.00 -17.07
C ILE A 106 -14.49 30.51 -17.16
N SER A 107 -13.31 30.90 -17.65
CA SER A 107 -12.89 32.32 -17.75
C SER A 107 -13.11 32.97 -19.13
N ALA A 108 -13.79 32.28 -20.05
CA ALA A 108 -14.03 32.77 -21.42
C ALA A 108 -15.49 33.21 -21.69
N GLN A 109 -16.26 33.54 -20.64
CA GLN A 109 -17.57 34.20 -20.75
C GLN A 109 -17.45 35.68 -20.39
#